data_AF-A0A290XGG7-F1
#
_entry.id   AF-A0A290XGG7-F1
#
_cell.length_a   1.000
_cell.length_b   1.000
_cell.length_c   1.000
_cell.angle_alpha   90.00
_cell.angle_beta   90.00
_cell.angle_gamma   90.00
#
_symmetry.space_group_name_H-M   'P 1'
#
loop_
_entity.id
_entity.type
_entity.pdbx_description
1 polymer ?
#
loop_
_entity_poly.entity_id
_entity_poly.type
_entity_poly.pdbx_seq_one_letter_code
_entity_poly.pdbx_strand_id
1 'polypeptide(L)' 'MHNAIGSMLRERLRLAAPAPLAFERGRIDAFHGFSRERIEYRGLEGDVISVMPLRLHQRRGV' A
#
# COMPACT_ATOMS: atom_id res chain seq x y z
N MET A 1 -3.11 -7.44 24.10
CA MET A 1 -4.12 -6.38 24.32
C MET A 1 -4.92 -6.20 23.05
N HIS A 2 -6.21 -6.52 23.08
CA HIS A 2 -7.11 -6.32 21.95
C HIS A 2 -7.38 -4.81 21.82
N ASN A 3 -7.08 -4.21 20.66
CA ASN A 3 -7.26 -2.78 20.45
C ASN A 3 -8.76 -2.48 20.21
N ALA A 4 -9.52 -2.33 21.30
CA ALA A 4 -10.98 -2.21 21.30
C ALA A 4 -11.52 -1.06 20.42
N ILE A 5 -10.74 0.01 20.26
CA ILE A 5 -11.06 1.12 19.35
C ILE A 5 -10.95 0.65 17.89
N GLY A 6 -9.92 -0.13 17.57
CA GLY A 6 -9.70 -0.66 16.23
C GLY A 6 -10.79 -1.62 15.77
N SER A 7 -11.29 -2.49 16.67
CA SER A 7 -12.41 -3.40 16.36
C SER A 7 -13.72 -2.64 16.17
N MET A 8 -14.05 -1.71 17.08
CA MET A 8 -15.24 -0.86 16.96
C MET A 8 -15.24 -0.04 15.65
N LEU A 9 -14.09 0.54 15.28
CA LEU A 9 -13.99 1.34 14.06
C LEU A 9 -14.16 0.46 12.80
N ARG A 10 -13.55 -0.73 12.78
CA ARG A 10 -13.72 -1.69 11.67
C ARG A 10 -15.18 -2.08 11.46
N GLU A 11 -15.91 -2.34 12.53
CA GLU A 11 -17.34 -2.67 12.48
C GLU A 11 -18.16 -1.49 11.94
N ARG A 12 -17.96 -0.28 12.47
CA ARG A 12 -18.67 0.93 12.02
C ARG A 12 -18.43 1.26 10.55
N LEU A 13 -17.19 1.10 10.10
CA LEU A 13 -16.79 1.31 8.71
C LEU A 13 -17.13 0.11 7.80
N ARG A 14 -17.67 -0.98 8.37
CA ARG A 14 -17.96 -2.24 7.66
C ARG A 14 -16.75 -2.74 6.87
N LEU A 15 -15.56 -2.59 7.43
CA LEU A 15 -14.32 -3.01 6.78
C LEU A 15 -14.31 -4.53 6.68
N ALA A 16 -14.03 -5.03 5.49
CA ALA A 16 -13.80 -6.44 5.27
C ALA A 16 -12.70 -6.98 6.19
N ALA A 17 -12.78 -8.28 6.50
CA ALA A 17 -11.71 -8.98 7.18
C ALA A 17 -10.39 -8.79 6.41
N PRO A 18 -9.25 -8.59 7.09
CA PRO A 18 -7.96 -8.58 6.43
C PRO A 18 -7.78 -9.86 5.61
N ALA A 19 -7.41 -9.71 4.34
CA ALA A 19 -7.14 -10.82 3.43
C ALA A 19 -5.75 -10.66 2.83
N PRO A 20 -5.05 -11.78 2.51
CA PRO A 20 -3.83 -11.72 1.71
C PRO A 20 -4.13 -11.08 0.35
N LEU A 21 -3.28 -10.15 -0.08
CA LEU A 21 -3.35 -9.51 -1.39
C LEU A 21 -2.11 -9.85 -2.19
N ALA A 22 -2.31 -10.42 -3.37
CA ALA A 22 -1.27 -10.50 -4.38
C ALA A 22 -1.12 -9.12 -5.03
N PHE A 23 0.12 -8.66 -5.17
CA PHE A 23 0.44 -7.41 -5.86
C PHE A 23 1.50 -7.65 -6.93
N GLU A 24 1.36 -6.93 -8.02
CA GLU A 24 2.32 -6.87 -9.10
C GLU A 24 3.12 -5.58 -8.99
N ARG A 25 4.44 -5.70 -9.15
CA ARG A 25 5.36 -4.58 -9.15
C ARG A 25 5.71 -4.26 -10.60
N GLY A 26 5.43 -3.03 -11.00
CA GLY A 26 5.75 -2.49 -12.30
C GLY A 26 7.08 -1.78 -12.31
N ARG A 27 7.25 -0.94 -13.34
CA ARG A 27 8.46 -0.16 -13.57
C ARG A 27 8.78 0.77 -12.39
N ILE A 28 10.08 0.90 -12.13
CA ILE A 28 10.64 1.89 -11.20
C ILE A 28 11.19 3.05 -12.03
N ASP A 29 10.72 4.26 -11.73
CA ASP A 29 11.16 5.49 -12.36
C ASP A 29 11.85 6.40 -11.33
N ALA A 30 13.02 6.94 -11.70
CA ALA A 30 13.75 7.91 -10.88
C ALA A 30 13.20 9.32 -11.14
N PHE A 31 12.99 10.10 -10.07
CA PHE A 31 12.42 11.45 -10.14
C PHE A 31 12.90 12.32 -8.98
N HIS A 32 13.66 13.39 -9.26
CA HIS A 32 14.10 14.42 -8.30
C HIS A 32 14.60 13.90 -6.93
N GLY A 33 15.47 12.87 -6.92
CA GLY A 33 16.01 12.30 -5.68
C GLY A 33 15.10 11.27 -4.99
N PHE A 34 14.01 10.90 -5.65
CA PHE A 34 13.13 9.80 -5.27
C PHE A 34 13.10 8.74 -6.37
N SER A 35 12.68 7.54 -5.99
CA SER A 35 12.23 6.51 -6.91
C SER A 35 10.73 6.30 -6.71
N ARG A 36 9.99 6.14 -7.79
CA ARG A 36 8.58 5.78 -7.78
C ARG A 36 8.43 4.42 -8.41
N GLU A 37 7.73 3.52 -7.75
CA GLU A 37 7.44 2.17 -8.26
C GLU A 37 5.94 2.09 -8.49
N ARG A 38 5.49 1.64 -9.66
CA ARG A 38 4.07 1.30 -9.84
C ARG A 38 3.79 -0.03 -9.15
N ILE A 39 2.75 -0.09 -8.33
CA ILE A 39 2.26 -1.32 -7.73
C ILE A 39 0.78 -1.45 -8.10
N GLU A 40 0.41 -2.61 -8.60
CA GLU A 40 -0.98 -2.94 -8.92
C GLU A 40 -1.44 -4.11 -8.07
N TYR A 41 -2.69 -4.07 -7.62
CA TYR A 41 -3.32 -5.20 -6.97
C TYR A 41 -4.82 -5.20 -7.22
N ARG A 42 -5.45 -6.34 -7.01
CA ARG A 42 -6.91 -6.47 -7.11
C ARG A 42 -7.56 -6.06 -5.78
N GLY A 43 -8.50 -5.13 -5.84
CA GLY A 43 -9.40 -4.84 -4.74
C GLY A 43 -10.30 -6.04 -4.45
N LEU A 44 -11.04 -5.97 -3.34
CA LEU A 44 -11.92 -7.06 -2.90
C LEU A 44 -13.09 -7.30 -3.88
N GLU A 45 -13.44 -6.30 -4.68
CA GLU A 45 -14.47 -6.38 -5.72
C GLU A 45 -13.88 -6.74 -7.10
N GLY A 46 -12.57 -7.03 -7.18
CA GLY A 46 -11.86 -7.39 -8.40
C GLY A 46 -11.40 -6.20 -9.26
N ASP A 47 -11.66 -4.98 -8.80
CA ASP A 47 -11.15 -3.74 -9.37
C ASP A 47 -9.61 -3.70 -9.32
N VAL A 48 -8.97 -3.04 -10.30
CA VAL A 48 -7.51 -2.84 -10.27
C VAL A 48 -7.21 -1.55 -9.53
N ILE A 49 -6.47 -1.66 -8.44
CA ILE A 49 -5.98 -0.52 -7.68
C ILE A 49 -4.51 -0.30 -8.05
N SER A 50 -4.22 0.89 -8.59
CA SER A 50 -2.86 1.35 -8.89
C SER A 50 -2.37 2.30 -7.81
N VAL A 51 -1.24 1.97 -7.18
CA VAL A 51 -0.55 2.83 -6.22
C VAL A 51 0.86 3.08 -6.73
N MET A 52 1.37 4.29 -6.51
CA MET A 52 2.72 4.62 -6.93
C MET A 52 3.48 5.31 -5.78
N PRO A 53 3.96 4.52 -4.80
CA PRO A 53 4.69 5.03 -3.66
C PRO A 53 5.99 5.72 -4.07
N LEU A 54 6.34 6.77 -3.33
CA LEU A 54 7.62 7.45 -3.43
C LEU A 54 8.57 6.87 -2.38
N ARG A 55 9.75 6.42 -2.81
CA ARG A 55 10.85 6.06 -1.94
C ARG A 55 11.96 7.08 -2.07
N LEU A 56 12.34 7.69 -0.94
CA LEU A 56 13.49 8.58 -0.88
C LEU A 56 14.77 7.78 -1.17
N HIS A 57 15.65 8.31 -2.01
CA HIS A 57 17.01 7.80 -2.08
C HIS A 57 17.69 8.12 -0.75
N GLN A 58 17.92 7.11 0.10
CA GLN A 58 18.78 7.31 1.27
C GLN A 58 20.13 7.82 0.77
N ARG A 59 20.53 9.03 1.18
CA ARG A 59 21.94 9.42 1.07
C ARG A 59 22.71 8.45 1.95
N ARG A 60 23.41 7.50 1.35
CA ARG A 60 24.49 6.81 2.07
C ARG A 60 25.50 7.89 2.43
N GLY A 61 25.57 8.23 3.72
CA GLY A 61 26.63 9.07 4.25
C GLY A 61 27.96 8.43 3.92
N VAL A 62 28.87 9.24 3.38
CA VAL A 62 30.29 8.94 3.25
C VAL A 62 30.94 9.10 4.63
#